data_AF-A0A2G9YWD6-F1
#
_entry.id   AF-A0A2G9YWD6-F1
#
_cell.length_a   1.000
_cell.length_b   1.000
_cell.length_c   1.000
_cell.angle_alpha   90.00
_cell.angle_beta   90.00
_cell.angle_gamma   90.00
#
_symmetry.space_group_name_H-M   'P 1'
#
loop_
_entity.id
_entity.type
_entity.pdbx_description
1 polymer ?
#
loop_
_entity_poly.entity_id
_entity_poly.type
_entity_poly.pdbx_seq_one_letter_code
_entity_poly.pdbx_strand_id
1 'polypeptide(L)'
;MKKNIKMGKINKESKTKIAVFGFTGCEECEFNFLSLNEKLLDLFQDFEITNWKLLSDERRADFDIALIEGAITTEEQARLLKKIRKTAKIVIAIGACAITGNIFALLTAKKRRELSKRIYNKDYKLKGKFLKPVSDFIKVDKDIPGCPFDVEQLQEFLKSLKNEKVESRREEVVSPDFVAKIEGHGTLLIDFKKKKVDFKVEESERLVEGLLLGKDFKQAPFVVSRICGICPTAHNICSLSAIEDALKIKISEETKILRKILLAGQVIKSHLLHLFFLVLPDYAGLKKSIDLSVKYPAEFHAMLVIKRLADELLEIISGSSAFPAYSAIDGFNVLPKMEKLEAVKDSISDVTDESYDLIKLFSQISKEYPELETKTELACTTPEDSCYPSYPGNFSKEIKEIVQKEPAKLGVLENGSVIKVGALSRLNNYSGNLNLKARKVFQNLRPNLKNPFNNNLAQAIEILHFLEEIERLLILLKKGKIENAQARKLTLPPTGNSIGRAWIEAPRGMLFHEVEINPAGEIVNYNIIPPTQLNLASLEKEAQELIEKMAGLPHEEQKKEVEKLIRAFDPCITCAVH
;
A
#
# COMPACT_ATOMS: atom_id res chain seq x y z
N MET A 1 7.17 -49.63 -20.91
CA MET A 1 6.47 -50.07 -19.68
C MET A 1 6.05 -48.84 -18.88
N LYS A 2 4.76 -48.48 -18.94
CA LYS A 2 4.18 -47.34 -18.20
C LYS A 2 4.03 -47.74 -16.72
N LYS A 3 4.78 -47.12 -15.81
CA LYS A 3 4.52 -47.22 -14.37
C LYS A 3 3.49 -46.17 -13.98
N ASN A 4 2.25 -46.62 -13.80
CA ASN A 4 1.19 -45.85 -13.15
C ASN A 4 1.60 -45.52 -11.72
N ILE A 5 1.87 -44.24 -11.46
CA ILE A 5 1.93 -43.70 -10.11
C ILE A 5 0.48 -43.62 -9.62
N LYS A 6 0.08 -44.54 -8.74
CA LYS A 6 -1.18 -44.46 -8.01
C LYS A 6 -1.13 -43.21 -7.14
N MET A 7 -1.88 -42.17 -7.52
CA MET A 7 -2.26 -41.09 -6.61
C MET A 7 -2.94 -41.73 -5.39
N GLY A 8 -2.27 -41.64 -4.24
CA GLY A 8 -2.83 -42.08 -2.97
C GLY A 8 -4.16 -41.39 -2.71
N LYS A 9 -5.14 -42.15 -2.22
CA LYS A 9 -6.37 -41.61 -1.67
C LYS A 9 -6.00 -40.61 -0.58
N ILE A 10 -6.28 -39.32 -0.79
CA ILE A 10 -6.13 -38.27 0.21
C ILE A 10 -7.13 -38.58 1.32
N ASN A 11 -6.63 -38.90 2.51
CA ASN A 11 -7.44 -38.94 3.73
C ASN A 11 -7.95 -37.50 3.97
N LYS A 12 -9.27 -37.29 3.84
CA LYS A 12 -9.92 -36.01 4.15
C LYS A 12 -10.07 -35.87 5.67
N GLU A 13 -8.96 -35.67 6.38
CA GLU A 13 -9.02 -34.98 7.67
C GLU A 13 -9.36 -33.50 7.38
N SER A 14 -10.31 -32.92 8.12
CA SER A 14 -10.69 -31.53 7.92
C SER A 14 -9.51 -30.61 8.24
N LYS A 15 -9.06 -29.81 7.27
CA LYS A 15 -7.99 -28.81 7.49
C LYS A 15 -8.38 -27.85 8.61
N THR A 16 -7.38 -27.43 9.39
CA THR A 16 -7.57 -26.37 10.40
C THR A 16 -7.91 -25.06 9.72
N LYS A 17 -8.94 -24.37 10.19
CA LYS A 17 -9.46 -23.15 9.54
C LYS A 17 -8.85 -21.89 10.16
N ILE A 18 -8.34 -21.00 9.32
CA ILE A 18 -7.71 -19.73 9.72
C ILE A 18 -8.53 -18.56 9.19
N ALA A 19 -8.76 -17.57 10.03
CA ALA A 19 -9.23 -16.24 9.64
C ALA A 19 -8.18 -15.17 9.98
N VAL A 20 -8.06 -14.17 9.11
CA VAL A 20 -7.18 -13.00 9.27
C VAL A 20 -8.07 -11.76 9.44
N PHE A 21 -7.85 -11.01 10.51
CA PHE A 21 -8.58 -9.78 10.80
C PHE A 21 -7.61 -8.61 10.96
N GLY A 22 -7.73 -7.65 10.05
CA GLY A 22 -7.08 -6.33 10.16
C GLY A 22 -7.92 -5.35 10.96
N PHE A 23 -7.26 -4.65 11.89
CA PHE A 23 -7.81 -3.48 12.58
C PHE A 23 -7.02 -2.23 12.18
N THR A 24 -6.88 -1.22 13.04
CA THR A 24 -6.20 0.03 12.68
C THR A 24 -4.69 -0.18 12.69
N GLY A 25 -4.08 -0.16 11.52
CA GLY A 25 -2.68 -0.52 11.34
C GLY A 25 -2.04 0.19 10.16
N CYS A 26 -1.01 -0.42 9.59
CA CYS A 26 -0.46 -0.04 8.28
C CYS A 26 -0.66 -1.15 7.25
N GLU A 27 -1.39 -2.22 7.62
CA GLU A 27 -1.60 -3.49 6.92
C GLU A 27 -0.31 -4.23 6.49
N GLU A 28 0.89 -3.76 6.86
CA GLU A 28 2.15 -4.43 6.51
C GLU A 28 2.23 -5.86 7.04
N CYS A 29 1.58 -6.19 8.17
CA CYS A 29 1.55 -7.57 8.63
C CYS A 29 0.84 -8.49 7.63
N GLU A 30 -0.22 -8.02 6.97
CA GLU A 30 -0.91 -8.81 5.95
C GLU A 30 -0.08 -8.94 4.68
N PHE A 31 0.55 -7.85 4.22
CA PHE A 31 1.43 -7.87 3.05
C PHE A 31 2.73 -8.66 3.26
N ASN A 32 3.23 -8.74 4.50
CA ASN A 32 4.44 -9.49 4.82
C ASN A 32 4.26 -11.00 4.57
N PHE A 33 3.04 -11.53 4.61
CA PHE A 33 2.80 -12.90 4.12
C PHE A 33 3.17 -13.06 2.65
N LEU A 34 2.95 -12.05 1.83
CA LEU A 34 3.27 -12.06 0.40
C LEU A 34 4.78 -11.97 0.15
N SER A 35 5.57 -11.58 1.16
CA SER A 35 7.05 -11.67 1.14
C SER A 35 7.56 -13.12 1.19
N LEU A 36 6.70 -14.09 1.52
CA LEU A 36 7.06 -15.51 1.44
C LEU A 36 7.21 -16.03 0.01
N ASN A 37 6.77 -15.26 -1.00
CA ASN A 37 6.83 -15.63 -2.41
C ASN A 37 6.27 -17.06 -2.65
N GLU A 38 7.06 -17.98 -3.20
CA GLU A 38 6.62 -19.36 -3.47
C GLU A 38 6.24 -20.11 -2.18
N LYS A 39 6.88 -19.80 -1.04
CA LYS A 39 6.59 -20.42 0.26
C LYS A 39 5.24 -20.00 0.86
N LEU A 40 4.58 -18.98 0.28
CA LEU A 40 3.24 -18.58 0.70
C LEU A 40 2.24 -19.75 0.57
N LEU A 41 2.33 -20.49 -0.54
CA LEU A 41 1.45 -21.62 -0.81
C LEU A 41 1.74 -22.77 0.16
N ASP A 42 3.01 -23.01 0.49
CA ASP A 42 3.43 -24.02 1.45
C ASP A 42 2.93 -23.70 2.87
N LEU A 43 2.97 -22.42 3.26
CA LEU A 43 2.51 -21.99 4.59
C LEU A 43 1.05 -22.38 4.85
N PHE A 44 0.19 -22.19 3.85
CA PHE A 44 -1.26 -22.43 3.97
C PHE A 44 -1.71 -23.77 3.39
N GLN A 45 -0.81 -24.62 2.91
CA GLN A 45 -1.17 -25.91 2.30
C GLN A 45 -1.96 -26.80 3.26
N ASP A 46 -1.61 -26.78 4.54
CA ASP A 46 -2.25 -27.56 5.61
C ASP A 46 -3.49 -26.87 6.23
N PHE A 47 -3.77 -25.62 5.83
CA PHE A 47 -4.83 -24.80 6.41
C PHE A 47 -5.91 -24.44 5.39
N GLU A 48 -7.08 -24.05 5.87
CA GLU A 48 -8.15 -23.47 5.07
C GLU A 48 -8.35 -22.02 5.50
N ILE A 49 -8.10 -21.06 4.60
CA ILE A 49 -8.40 -19.65 4.85
C ILE A 49 -9.89 -19.42 4.60
N THR A 50 -10.60 -19.00 5.65
CA THR A 50 -12.07 -18.81 5.63
C THR A 50 -12.50 -17.35 5.62
N ASN A 51 -11.64 -16.46 6.08
CA ASN A 51 -11.84 -15.02 6.04
C ASN A 51 -10.48 -14.30 5.94
N TRP A 52 -10.30 -13.51 4.89
CA TRP A 52 -9.16 -12.63 4.72
C TRP A 52 -9.53 -11.51 3.74
N LYS A 53 -10.06 -10.39 4.24
CA LYS A 53 -10.60 -9.26 3.44
C LYS A 53 -9.67 -8.80 2.33
N LEU A 54 -8.36 -8.76 2.59
CA LEU A 54 -7.37 -8.29 1.63
C LEU A 54 -7.24 -9.21 0.41
N LEU A 55 -7.38 -10.52 0.58
CA LEU A 55 -7.16 -11.51 -0.47
C LEU A 55 -8.41 -12.33 -0.82
N SER A 56 -9.57 -12.02 -0.24
CA SER A 56 -10.80 -12.76 -0.50
C SER A 56 -12.09 -11.97 -0.27
N ASP A 57 -13.07 -12.23 -1.13
CA ASP A 57 -14.46 -11.80 -0.95
C ASP A 57 -15.23 -12.72 0.04
N GLU A 58 -14.66 -13.87 0.42
CA GLU A 58 -15.29 -14.77 1.40
C GLU A 58 -15.11 -14.24 2.82
N ARG A 59 -16.20 -14.24 3.59
CA ARG A 59 -16.22 -13.80 4.98
C ARG A 59 -16.89 -14.82 5.88
N ARG A 60 -16.37 -16.04 5.85
CA ARG A 60 -16.97 -17.12 6.63
C ARG A 60 -16.55 -17.02 8.09
N ALA A 61 -17.50 -17.20 8.99
CA ALA A 61 -17.28 -17.16 10.44
C ALA A 61 -16.83 -18.51 11.03
N ASP A 62 -16.63 -19.53 10.21
CA ASP A 62 -16.21 -20.86 10.68
C ASP A 62 -14.68 -20.97 10.67
N PHE A 63 -14.02 -20.50 11.71
CA PHE A 63 -12.56 -20.58 11.86
C PHE A 63 -12.15 -21.04 13.24
N ASP A 64 -11.02 -21.75 13.28
CA ASP A 64 -10.46 -22.34 14.49
C ASP A 64 -9.38 -21.45 15.09
N ILE A 65 -8.61 -20.79 14.21
CA ILE A 65 -7.55 -19.83 14.56
C ILE A 65 -7.89 -18.46 13.98
N ALA A 66 -7.75 -17.41 14.78
CA ALA A 66 -7.83 -16.03 14.32
C ALA A 66 -6.46 -15.33 14.45
N LEU A 67 -5.93 -14.86 13.32
CA LEU A 67 -4.78 -13.96 13.26
C LEU A 67 -5.29 -12.52 13.33
N ILE A 68 -4.78 -11.76 14.30
CA ILE A 68 -5.20 -10.38 14.55
C ILE A 68 -4.02 -9.44 14.32
N GLU A 69 -4.18 -8.50 13.40
CA GLU A 69 -3.23 -7.40 13.18
C GLU A 69 -3.90 -6.04 13.40
N GLY A 70 -3.11 -4.98 13.55
CA GLY A 70 -3.60 -3.65 13.91
C GLY A 70 -4.04 -3.49 15.38
N ALA A 71 -4.15 -2.24 15.80
CA ALA A 71 -4.59 -1.85 17.13
C ALA A 71 -6.11 -1.58 17.17
N ILE A 72 -6.70 -1.66 18.35
CA ILE A 72 -8.12 -1.35 18.56
C ILE A 72 -8.28 0.11 18.93
N THR A 73 -9.14 0.81 18.18
CA THR A 73 -9.34 2.26 18.31
C THR A 73 -10.78 2.67 18.56
N THR A 74 -11.73 1.77 18.33
CA THR A 74 -13.17 2.02 18.52
C THR A 74 -13.85 0.95 19.37
N GLU A 75 -14.98 1.33 19.98
CA GLU A 75 -15.83 0.39 20.72
C GLU A 75 -16.45 -0.69 19.82
N GLU A 76 -16.67 -0.38 18.54
CA GLU A 76 -17.19 -1.34 17.56
C GLU A 76 -16.16 -2.42 17.25
N GLN A 77 -14.91 -2.03 17.00
CA GLN A 77 -13.80 -2.96 16.83
C GLN A 77 -13.62 -3.83 18.09
N ALA A 78 -13.72 -3.26 19.28
CA ALA A 78 -13.65 -4.02 20.54
C ALA A 78 -14.79 -5.06 20.66
N ARG A 79 -16.01 -4.74 20.20
CA ARG A 79 -17.13 -5.70 20.18
C ARG A 79 -16.89 -6.81 19.15
N LEU A 80 -16.41 -6.47 17.96
CA LEU A 80 -16.05 -7.46 16.93
C LEU A 80 -14.95 -8.41 17.45
N LEU A 81 -13.91 -7.86 18.06
CA LEU A 81 -12.81 -8.61 18.65
C LEU A 81 -13.29 -9.60 19.74
N LYS A 82 -14.24 -9.18 20.59
CA LYS A 82 -14.88 -10.07 21.57
C LYS A 82 -15.66 -11.21 20.91
N LYS A 83 -16.35 -10.98 19.79
CA LYS A 83 -17.02 -12.04 19.02
C LYS A 83 -16.00 -13.00 18.41
N ILE A 84 -14.94 -12.48 17.79
CA ILE A 84 -13.84 -13.29 17.24
C ILE A 84 -13.25 -14.21 18.30
N ARG A 85 -12.98 -13.69 19.51
CA ARG A 85 -12.47 -14.49 20.63
C ARG A 85 -13.42 -15.61 21.06
N LYS A 86 -14.73 -15.39 21.03
CA LYS A 86 -15.71 -16.42 21.38
C LYS A 86 -15.78 -17.54 20.34
N THR A 87 -15.54 -17.20 19.08
CA THR A 87 -15.50 -18.15 17.97
C THR A 87 -14.18 -18.91 17.94
N ALA A 88 -13.05 -18.21 17.82
CA ALA A 88 -11.73 -18.82 17.70
C ALA A 88 -11.34 -19.64 18.94
N LYS A 89 -10.80 -20.84 18.72
CA LYS A 89 -10.13 -21.60 19.78
C LYS A 89 -8.78 -20.96 20.12
N ILE A 90 -8.06 -20.47 19.10
CA ILE A 90 -6.74 -19.83 19.25
C ILE A 90 -6.78 -18.43 18.64
N VAL A 91 -6.40 -17.41 19.42
CA VAL A 91 -6.19 -16.05 18.92
C VAL A 91 -4.70 -15.73 18.97
N ILE A 92 -4.16 -15.31 17.84
CA ILE A 92 -2.77 -14.94 17.66
C ILE A 92 -2.71 -13.45 17.32
N ALA A 93 -2.05 -12.64 18.15
CA ALA A 93 -1.75 -11.25 17.80
C ALA A 93 -0.43 -11.19 17.04
N ILE A 94 -0.44 -10.58 15.85
CA ILE A 94 0.75 -10.44 15.00
C ILE A 94 1.15 -8.97 14.87
N GLY A 95 2.43 -8.71 15.11
CA GLY A 95 3.04 -7.40 14.92
C GLY A 95 2.82 -6.39 16.06
N ALA A 96 3.65 -5.35 16.05
CA ALA A 96 3.72 -4.36 17.13
C ALA A 96 2.41 -3.61 17.39
N CYS A 97 1.61 -3.35 16.35
CA CYS A 97 0.32 -2.65 16.53
C CYS A 97 -0.66 -3.47 17.36
N ALA A 98 -0.81 -4.77 17.08
CA ALA A 98 -1.72 -5.63 17.84
C ALA A 98 -1.23 -5.90 19.27
N ILE A 99 0.09 -6.01 19.46
CA ILE A 99 0.68 -6.41 20.74
C ILE A 99 0.87 -5.23 21.70
N THR A 100 1.30 -4.07 21.20
CA THR A 100 1.63 -2.90 22.06
C THR A 100 0.90 -1.62 21.67
N GLY A 101 0.17 -1.61 20.55
CA GLY A 101 -0.36 -0.37 19.94
C GLY A 101 0.69 0.43 19.15
N ASN A 102 1.97 0.03 19.18
CA ASN A 102 3.08 0.68 18.49
C ASN A 102 3.21 2.19 18.83
N ILE A 103 3.91 2.97 18.01
CA ILE A 103 4.14 4.42 18.19
C ILE A 103 2.85 5.23 18.34
N PHE A 104 1.71 4.72 17.85
CA PHE A 104 0.43 5.41 17.94
C PHE A 104 -0.18 5.40 19.35
N ALA A 105 0.22 4.44 20.19
CA ALA A 105 -0.21 4.37 21.60
C ALA A 105 0.33 5.55 22.44
N LEU A 106 1.31 6.29 21.94
CA LEU A 106 1.84 7.51 22.58
C LEU A 106 0.77 8.62 22.67
N LEU A 107 -0.26 8.61 21.82
CA LEU A 107 -1.34 9.59 21.86
C LEU A 107 -2.44 9.16 22.84
N THR A 108 -2.45 9.77 24.03
CA THR A 108 -3.57 9.61 24.97
C THR A 108 -4.91 10.05 24.37
N ALA A 109 -6.02 9.52 24.86
CA ALA A 109 -7.36 9.92 24.42
C ALA A 109 -7.64 11.43 24.58
N LYS A 110 -6.98 12.11 25.54
CA LYS A 110 -7.02 13.58 25.66
C LYS A 110 -6.28 14.23 24.50
N LYS A 111 -5.03 13.81 24.24
CA LYS A 111 -4.20 14.37 23.18
C LYS A 111 -4.81 14.14 21.79
N ARG A 112 -5.37 12.97 21.53
CA ARG A 112 -6.08 12.67 20.27
C ARG A 112 -7.23 13.64 20.00
N ARG A 113 -8.03 13.97 21.02
CA ARG A 113 -9.11 14.98 20.92
C ARG A 113 -8.60 16.39 20.65
N GLU A 114 -7.46 16.77 21.23
CA GLU A 114 -6.83 18.06 20.97
C GLU A 114 -6.28 18.14 19.55
N LEU A 115 -5.55 17.12 19.11
CA LEU A 115 -4.95 17.03 17.78
C LEU A 115 -6.02 16.98 16.68
N SER A 116 -7.09 16.22 16.89
CA SER A 116 -8.21 16.14 15.95
C SER A 116 -8.81 17.52 15.63
N LYS A 117 -8.92 18.41 16.62
CA LYS A 117 -9.42 19.78 16.41
C LYS A 117 -8.48 20.65 15.59
N ARG A 118 -7.17 20.36 15.64
CA ARG A 118 -6.12 21.06 14.89
C ARG A 118 -6.04 20.56 13.45
N ILE A 119 -6.11 19.24 13.24
CA ILE A 119 -5.95 18.60 11.92
C ILE A 119 -7.22 18.68 11.08
N TYR A 120 -8.40 18.48 11.69
CA TYR A 120 -9.66 18.44 10.96
C TYR A 120 -10.45 19.75 11.15
N ASN A 121 -11.04 19.95 12.32
CA ASN A 121 -11.65 21.20 12.78
C ASN A 121 -12.33 20.96 14.15
N LYS A 122 -12.89 22.01 14.74
CA LYS A 122 -13.54 21.94 16.07
C LYS A 122 -14.79 21.04 16.10
N ASP A 123 -15.48 20.89 14.97
CA ASP A 123 -16.76 20.16 14.87
C ASP A 123 -16.57 18.68 14.48
N TYR A 124 -15.36 18.31 14.09
CA TYR A 124 -15.01 16.95 13.69
C TYR A 124 -15.16 15.95 14.85
N LYS A 125 -15.78 14.80 14.56
CA LYS A 125 -16.04 13.74 15.54
C LYS A 125 -15.10 12.57 15.30
N LEU A 126 -14.01 12.55 16.08
CA LEU A 126 -13.00 11.50 16.05
C LEU A 126 -13.62 10.09 16.22
N LYS A 127 -13.40 9.21 15.24
CA LYS A 127 -13.80 7.79 15.32
C LYS A 127 -12.87 7.03 16.27
N GLY A 128 -11.55 7.15 16.08
CA GLY A 128 -10.51 6.49 16.86
C GLY A 128 -10.25 7.17 18.20
N LYS A 129 -11.11 6.93 19.20
CA LYS A 129 -11.06 7.62 20.51
C LYS A 129 -9.84 7.26 21.35
N PHE A 130 -9.33 6.05 21.16
CA PHE A 130 -8.15 5.52 21.82
C PHE A 130 -7.34 4.71 20.81
N LEU A 131 -6.19 4.20 21.23
CA LEU A 131 -5.46 3.19 20.49
C LEU A 131 -4.82 2.26 21.50
N LYS A 132 -5.21 0.99 21.47
CA LYS A 132 -4.88 0.01 22.50
C LYS A 132 -4.54 -1.34 21.89
N PRO A 133 -3.65 -2.12 22.54
CA PRO A 133 -3.34 -3.48 22.10
C PRO A 133 -4.56 -4.40 22.22
N VAL A 134 -4.52 -5.53 21.52
CA VAL A 134 -5.58 -6.55 21.51
C VAL A 134 -5.82 -7.14 22.89
N SER A 135 -4.75 -7.32 23.67
CA SER A 135 -4.76 -7.89 25.02
C SER A 135 -5.53 -7.07 26.06
N ASP A 136 -5.79 -5.78 25.80
CA ASP A 136 -6.63 -4.94 26.65
C ASP A 136 -8.12 -5.35 26.60
N PHE A 137 -8.55 -6.09 25.57
CA PHE A 137 -9.97 -6.39 25.31
C PHE A 137 -10.31 -7.86 25.40
N ILE A 138 -9.36 -8.75 25.06
CA ILE A 138 -9.55 -10.20 25.02
C ILE A 138 -8.28 -10.92 25.47
N LYS A 139 -8.40 -12.19 25.86
CA LYS A 139 -7.24 -13.08 26.01
C LYS A 139 -6.65 -13.44 24.65
N VAL A 140 -5.36 -13.15 24.48
CA VAL A 140 -4.53 -13.61 23.36
C VAL A 140 -3.78 -14.87 23.79
N ASP A 141 -3.74 -15.89 22.93
CA ASP A 141 -3.06 -17.16 23.25
C ASP A 141 -1.59 -17.15 22.83
N LYS A 142 -1.24 -16.39 21.79
CA LYS A 142 0.13 -16.25 21.29
C LYS A 142 0.37 -14.85 20.70
N ASP A 143 1.48 -14.25 21.09
CA ASP A 143 2.01 -13.07 20.44
C ASP A 143 3.15 -13.46 19.48
N ILE A 144 3.15 -12.88 18.28
CA ILE A 144 4.25 -12.95 17.31
C ILE A 144 4.78 -11.52 17.09
N PRO A 145 5.84 -11.11 17.80
CA PRO A 145 6.34 -9.74 17.78
C PRO A 145 7.04 -9.36 16.47
N GLY A 146 7.22 -8.05 16.26
CA GLY A 146 7.98 -7.44 15.16
C GLY A 146 7.21 -6.32 14.45
N CYS A 147 7.91 -5.58 13.58
CA CYS A 147 7.32 -4.59 12.68
C CYS A 147 8.13 -4.54 11.36
N PRO A 148 7.84 -5.44 10.39
CA PRO A 148 6.81 -6.49 10.45
C PRO A 148 7.17 -7.67 11.36
N PHE A 149 6.20 -8.52 11.66
CA PHE A 149 6.39 -9.70 12.52
C PHE A 149 7.29 -10.76 11.86
N ASP A 150 7.89 -11.62 12.68
CA ASP A 150 8.68 -12.75 12.20
C ASP A 150 7.78 -13.86 11.64
N VAL A 151 7.82 -14.04 10.33
CA VAL A 151 6.97 -15.03 9.65
C VAL A 151 7.39 -16.45 10.01
N GLU A 152 8.68 -16.74 10.14
CA GLU A 152 9.18 -18.07 10.46
C GLU A 152 8.68 -18.53 11.83
N GLN A 153 8.67 -17.62 12.80
CA GLN A 153 8.10 -17.87 14.13
C GLN A 153 6.60 -18.22 14.07
N LEU A 154 5.83 -17.53 13.22
CA LEU A 154 4.43 -17.87 13.00
C LEU A 154 4.29 -19.25 12.33
N GLN A 155 5.13 -19.56 11.33
CA GLN A 155 5.08 -20.87 10.65
C GLN A 155 5.38 -22.01 11.63
N GLU A 156 6.39 -21.87 12.48
CA GLU A 156 6.75 -22.86 13.50
C GLU A 156 5.60 -23.08 14.47
N PHE A 157 4.98 -21.99 14.93
CA PHE A 157 3.82 -22.08 15.83
C PHE A 157 2.64 -22.78 15.15
N LEU A 158 2.26 -22.40 13.92
CA LEU A 158 1.17 -23.04 13.19
C LEU A 158 1.45 -24.53 12.95
N LYS A 159 2.69 -24.92 12.63
CA LYS A 159 3.09 -26.33 12.48
C LYS A 159 2.97 -27.11 13.78
N SER A 160 3.26 -26.50 14.93
CA SER A 160 3.11 -27.14 16.24
C SER A 160 1.66 -27.52 16.57
N LEU A 161 0.68 -26.84 15.95
CA LEU A 161 -0.75 -27.08 16.16
C LEU A 161 -1.33 -28.18 15.25
N LYS A 162 -0.57 -28.70 14.27
CA LYS A 162 -1.05 -29.59 13.19
C LYS A 162 -1.74 -30.88 13.67
N ASN A 163 -1.46 -31.34 14.89
CA ASN A 163 -2.03 -32.57 15.45
C ASN A 163 -3.08 -32.34 16.55
N GLU A 164 -3.37 -31.08 16.90
CA GLU A 164 -4.41 -30.80 17.89
C GLU A 164 -5.78 -30.70 17.20
N LYS A 165 -6.82 -31.33 17.78
CA LYS A 165 -8.19 -31.04 17.38
C LYS A 165 -8.54 -29.61 17.78
N VAL A 166 -8.40 -28.67 16.86
CA VAL A 166 -8.81 -27.28 17.04
C VAL A 166 -10.24 -27.15 16.51
N GLU A 167 -11.26 -27.49 17.33
CA GLU A 167 -12.66 -27.24 16.95
C GLU A 167 -13.19 -26.03 17.73
N SER A 168 -13.63 -25.02 17.00
CA SER A 168 -14.19 -23.75 17.49
C SER A 168 -15.66 -23.84 17.88
N ARG A 169 -16.12 -22.94 18.77
CA ARG A 169 -17.56 -22.69 18.98
C ARG A 169 -18.05 -21.84 17.82
N ARG A 170 -19.16 -22.22 17.19
CA ARG A 170 -19.71 -21.46 16.05
C ARG A 170 -20.65 -20.36 16.56
N GLU A 171 -20.09 -19.27 17.05
CA GLU A 171 -20.84 -17.99 17.13
C GLU A 171 -20.78 -17.28 15.77
N GLU A 172 -21.87 -16.62 15.40
CA GLU A 172 -21.94 -15.85 14.16
C GLU A 172 -21.09 -14.57 14.26
N VAL A 173 -19.93 -14.59 13.61
CA VAL A 173 -19.09 -13.40 13.42
C VAL A 173 -19.52 -12.71 12.13
N VAL A 174 -20.39 -11.72 12.26
CA VAL A 174 -20.71 -10.83 11.14
C VAL A 174 -19.52 -9.89 10.93
N SER A 175 -18.69 -10.18 9.92
CA SER A 175 -17.63 -9.27 9.50
C SER A 175 -18.25 -8.03 8.86
N PRO A 176 -17.72 -6.82 9.11
CA PRO A 176 -18.23 -5.61 8.47
C PRO A 176 -18.25 -5.73 6.95
N ASP A 177 -19.18 -5.02 6.29
CA ASP A 177 -19.29 -5.02 4.83
C ASP A 177 -18.29 -4.08 4.16
N PHE A 178 -17.01 -4.37 4.36
CA PHE A 178 -15.92 -3.66 3.70
C PHE A 178 -15.70 -4.17 2.30
N VAL A 179 -15.45 -3.28 1.35
CA VAL A 179 -14.99 -3.66 0.01
C VAL A 179 -13.74 -4.53 0.18
N ALA A 180 -13.79 -5.74 -0.35
CA ALA A 180 -12.67 -6.68 -0.29
C ALA A 180 -11.65 -6.33 -1.38
N LYS A 181 -10.42 -6.83 -1.20
CA LYS A 181 -9.32 -6.63 -2.14
C LYS A 181 -8.97 -5.15 -2.36
N ILE A 182 -8.95 -4.38 -1.27
CA ILE A 182 -8.37 -3.04 -1.19
C ILE A 182 -7.58 -2.91 0.11
N GLU A 183 -6.64 -1.96 0.13
CA GLU A 183 -5.86 -1.61 1.31
C GLU A 183 -6.67 -0.68 2.21
N GLY A 184 -6.72 -1.03 3.50
CA GLY A 184 -7.53 -0.38 4.54
C GLY A 184 -9.03 -0.68 4.45
N HIS A 185 -9.84 0.07 5.21
CA HIS A 185 -11.25 -0.26 5.43
C HIS A 185 -12.22 0.78 4.85
N GLY A 186 -13.00 0.38 3.83
CA GLY A 186 -14.05 1.21 3.26
C GLY A 186 -15.30 0.43 2.88
N THR A 187 -16.47 1.05 2.96
CA THR A 187 -17.78 0.46 2.64
C THR A 187 -18.42 1.17 1.46
N LEU A 188 -18.95 0.38 0.52
CA LEU A 188 -19.66 0.86 -0.66
C LEU A 188 -21.17 0.81 -0.44
N LEU A 189 -21.84 1.97 -0.53
CA LEU A 189 -23.29 2.09 -0.48
C LEU A 189 -23.79 2.62 -1.83
N ILE A 190 -24.77 1.93 -2.42
CA ILE A 190 -25.35 2.31 -3.71
C ILE A 190 -26.87 2.43 -3.56
N ASP A 191 -27.41 3.61 -3.86
CA ASP A 191 -28.84 3.82 -4.11
C ASP A 191 -29.08 3.79 -5.62
N PHE A 192 -29.44 2.61 -6.14
CA PHE A 192 -29.70 2.42 -7.57
C PHE A 192 -30.85 3.27 -8.11
N LYS A 193 -31.84 3.62 -7.27
CA LYS A 193 -32.97 4.46 -7.70
C LYS A 193 -32.54 5.89 -7.94
N LYS A 194 -31.72 6.43 -7.03
CA LYS A 194 -31.16 7.79 -7.14
C LYS A 194 -29.86 7.85 -7.93
N LYS A 195 -29.33 6.70 -8.35
CA LYS A 195 -28.01 6.54 -8.96
C LYS A 195 -26.90 7.19 -8.13
N LYS A 196 -27.02 7.07 -6.81
CA LYS A 196 -26.07 7.65 -5.87
C LYS A 196 -25.13 6.58 -5.36
N VAL A 197 -23.83 6.87 -5.42
CA VAL A 197 -22.77 6.05 -4.82
C VAL A 197 -22.15 6.86 -3.68
N ASP A 198 -22.03 6.23 -2.52
CA ASP A 198 -21.30 6.73 -1.37
C ASP A 198 -20.21 5.69 -0.99
N PHE A 199 -18.94 6.08 -1.01
CA PHE A 199 -17.81 5.26 -0.58
C PHE A 199 -17.28 5.77 0.75
N LYS A 200 -17.62 5.07 1.83
CA LYS A 200 -17.32 5.50 3.20
C LYS A 200 -16.00 4.94 3.68
N VAL A 201 -15.10 5.82 4.11
CA VAL A 201 -13.87 5.43 4.81
C VAL A 201 -14.21 5.10 6.27
N GLU A 202 -13.99 3.86 6.65
CA GLU A 202 -14.33 3.33 7.98
C GLU A 202 -13.11 3.15 8.89
N GLU A 203 -11.92 3.20 8.31
CA GLU A 203 -10.69 3.16 9.09
C GLU A 203 -10.54 4.41 9.97
N SER A 204 -10.15 4.22 11.23
CA SER A 204 -10.02 5.33 12.17
C SER A 204 -8.74 6.14 11.94
N GLU A 205 -8.80 7.40 12.35
CA GLU A 205 -7.70 8.36 12.29
C GLU A 205 -6.48 7.85 13.07
N ARG A 206 -5.28 7.95 12.51
CA ARG A 206 -4.04 7.61 13.24
C ARG A 206 -3.32 8.84 13.82
N LEU A 207 -3.58 10.03 13.27
CA LEU A 207 -3.07 11.32 13.72
C LEU A 207 -1.53 11.39 13.68
N VAL A 208 -0.93 10.88 12.60
CA VAL A 208 0.54 10.80 12.41
C VAL A 208 1.16 12.18 12.38
N GLU A 209 0.52 13.16 11.75
CA GLU A 209 0.97 14.56 11.75
C GLU A 209 1.08 15.09 13.19
N GLY A 210 0.08 14.76 14.02
CA GLY A 210 0.03 15.13 15.43
C GLY A 210 1.04 14.39 16.31
N LEU A 211 1.43 13.16 15.95
CA LEU A 211 2.49 12.40 16.62
C LEU A 211 3.85 13.08 16.49
N LEU A 212 4.08 13.82 15.40
CA LEU A 212 5.37 14.45 15.10
C LEU A 212 5.61 15.74 15.89
N LEU A 213 4.55 16.39 16.34
CA LEU A 213 4.65 17.68 17.02
C LEU A 213 5.49 17.59 18.30
N GLY A 214 6.49 18.46 18.40
CA GLY A 214 7.45 18.53 19.51
C GLY A 214 8.52 17.43 19.49
N LYS A 215 8.60 16.61 18.43
CA LYS A 215 9.69 15.63 18.26
C LYS A 215 10.85 16.24 17.48
N ASP A 216 12.04 15.69 17.71
CA ASP A 216 13.20 15.95 16.87
C ASP A 216 12.88 15.60 15.41
N PHE A 217 13.16 16.52 14.47
CA PHE A 217 12.85 16.34 13.06
C PHE A 217 13.44 15.05 12.45
N LYS A 218 14.54 14.54 13.01
CA LYS A 218 15.18 13.29 12.56
C LYS A 218 14.29 12.06 12.76
N GLN A 219 13.27 12.13 13.62
CA GLN A 219 12.33 11.04 13.86
C GLN A 219 11.24 10.97 12.78
N ALA A 220 10.97 12.06 12.05
CA ALA A 220 9.86 12.10 11.10
C ALA A 220 9.92 11.02 10.01
N PRO A 221 11.04 10.80 9.29
CA PRO A 221 11.11 9.78 8.24
C PRO A 221 10.82 8.36 8.75
N PHE A 222 11.16 8.06 10.00
CA PHE A 222 10.83 6.78 10.64
C PHE A 222 9.34 6.69 10.94
N VAL A 223 8.75 7.72 11.55
CA VAL A 223 7.35 7.73 11.96
C VAL A 223 6.41 7.69 10.74
N VAL A 224 6.66 8.52 9.73
CA VAL A 224 5.78 8.59 8.55
C VAL A 224 5.86 7.36 7.67
N SER A 225 6.97 6.61 7.68
CA SER A 225 7.03 5.35 6.95
C SER A 225 6.15 4.25 7.56
N ARG A 226 5.56 4.47 8.75
CA ARG A 226 4.57 3.57 9.37
C ARG A 226 3.13 3.95 9.03
N ILE A 227 2.94 4.94 8.14
CA ILE A 227 1.62 5.26 7.59
C ILE A 227 1.10 4.08 6.76
N CYS A 228 1.91 3.40 5.97
CA CYS A 228 1.43 2.31 5.12
C CYS A 228 2.52 1.27 4.92
N GLY A 229 2.13 -0.01 4.82
CA GLY A 229 3.03 -1.12 4.51
C GLY A 229 3.46 -1.17 3.06
N ILE A 230 2.62 -0.69 2.13
CA ILE A 230 2.93 -0.74 0.69
C ILE A 230 3.82 0.42 0.23
N CYS A 231 3.57 1.65 0.72
CA CYS A 231 4.34 2.84 0.32
C CYS A 231 5.24 3.51 1.41
N PRO A 232 5.89 2.75 2.30
CA PRO A 232 6.73 3.30 3.38
C PRO A 232 7.97 4.05 2.87
N THR A 233 8.59 3.58 1.78
CA THR A 233 9.75 4.21 1.14
C THR A 233 9.39 5.55 0.51
N ALA A 234 8.18 5.66 -0.06
CA ALA A 234 7.69 6.95 -0.56
C ALA A 234 7.53 7.97 0.56
N HIS A 235 6.87 7.61 1.66
CA HIS A 235 6.75 8.52 2.82
C HIS A 235 8.10 8.87 3.43
N ASN A 236 9.00 7.90 3.56
CA ASN A 236 10.34 8.12 4.08
C ASN A 236 11.12 9.14 3.24
N ILE A 237 11.21 8.91 1.93
CA ILE A 237 11.95 9.79 1.00
C ILE A 237 11.29 11.17 0.92
N CYS A 238 9.96 11.25 0.85
CA CYS A 238 9.26 12.53 0.82
C CYS A 238 9.52 13.34 2.10
N SER A 239 9.47 12.68 3.26
CA SER A 239 9.81 13.33 4.54
C SER A 239 11.26 13.77 4.61
N LEU A 240 12.21 12.97 4.11
CA LEU A 240 13.62 13.34 4.06
C LEU A 240 13.82 14.59 3.20
N SER A 241 13.21 14.62 2.02
CA SER A 241 13.28 15.76 1.11
C SER A 241 12.65 17.02 1.69
N ALA A 242 11.52 16.93 2.39
CA ALA A 242 10.90 18.07 3.06
C ALA A 242 11.82 18.63 4.17
N ILE A 243 12.47 17.76 4.95
CA ILE A 243 13.44 18.16 5.97
C ILE A 243 14.68 18.79 5.31
N GLU A 244 15.19 18.20 4.24
CA GLU A 244 16.36 18.72 3.52
C GLU A 244 16.10 20.09 2.91
N ASP A 245 14.90 20.34 2.38
CA ASP A 245 14.48 21.68 1.94
C ASP A 245 14.39 22.67 3.12
N ALA A 246 13.84 22.25 4.27
CA ALA A 246 13.78 23.08 5.48
C ALA A 246 15.18 23.46 5.99
N LEU A 247 16.15 22.55 5.84
CA LEU A 247 17.55 22.74 6.29
C LEU A 247 18.46 23.30 5.18
N LYS A 248 17.94 23.52 3.97
CA LYS A 248 18.70 23.96 2.78
C LYS A 248 19.88 23.04 2.46
N ILE A 249 19.70 21.74 2.67
CA ILE A 249 20.67 20.70 2.35
C ILE A 249 20.54 20.32 0.89
N LYS A 250 21.66 20.37 0.17
CA LYS A 250 21.77 19.83 -1.19
C LYS A 250 22.37 18.44 -1.12
N ILE A 251 21.56 17.44 -1.47
CA ILE A 251 21.99 16.03 -1.55
C ILE A 251 22.87 15.78 -2.79
N SER A 252 23.72 14.77 -2.71
CA SER A 252 24.55 14.31 -3.83
C SER A 252 23.73 13.66 -4.95
N GLU A 253 24.28 13.62 -6.16
CA GLU A 253 23.66 12.92 -7.28
C GLU A 253 23.54 11.41 -7.02
N GLU A 254 24.50 10.80 -6.33
CA GLU A 254 24.43 9.39 -5.92
C GLU A 254 23.28 9.14 -4.94
N THR A 255 23.02 10.08 -4.01
CA THR A 255 21.84 10.01 -3.13
C THR A 255 20.55 10.08 -3.94
N LYS A 256 20.46 11.01 -4.90
CA LYS A 256 19.28 11.13 -5.77
C LYS A 256 19.04 9.85 -6.56
N ILE A 257 20.10 9.27 -7.14
CA ILE A 257 20.03 8.02 -7.90
C ILE A 257 19.54 6.87 -7.01
N LEU A 258 20.13 6.66 -5.83
CA LEU A 258 19.69 5.61 -4.92
C LEU A 258 18.23 5.78 -4.48
N ARG A 259 17.78 7.02 -4.23
CA ARG A 259 16.36 7.31 -3.92
C ARG A 259 15.43 7.05 -5.10
N LYS A 260 15.83 7.40 -6.34
CA LYS A 260 15.09 7.06 -7.57
C LYS A 260 14.94 5.54 -7.71
N ILE A 261 16.03 4.77 -7.47
CA ILE A 261 16.02 3.30 -7.53
C ILE A 261 15.08 2.71 -6.46
N LEU A 262 15.15 3.21 -5.22
CA LEU A 262 14.26 2.79 -4.14
C LEU A 262 12.78 3.00 -4.47
N LEU A 263 12.43 4.18 -5.00
CA LEU A 263 11.05 4.46 -5.40
C LEU A 263 10.61 3.58 -6.57
N ALA A 264 11.46 3.37 -7.56
CA ALA A 264 11.18 2.46 -8.68
C ALA A 264 10.91 1.02 -8.19
N GLY A 265 11.73 0.51 -7.28
CA GLY A 265 11.52 -0.81 -6.66
C GLY A 265 10.19 -0.89 -5.89
N GLN A 266 9.86 0.14 -5.11
CA GLN A 266 8.57 0.19 -4.40
C GLN A 266 7.38 0.28 -5.37
N VAL A 267 7.50 1.03 -6.47
CA VAL A 267 6.45 1.11 -7.50
C VAL A 267 6.21 -0.26 -8.12
N ILE A 268 7.26 -0.97 -8.52
CA ILE A 268 7.15 -2.33 -9.06
C ILE A 268 6.45 -3.25 -8.07
N LYS A 269 6.92 -3.30 -6.82
CA LYS A 269 6.32 -4.12 -5.76
C LYS A 269 4.84 -3.78 -5.56
N SER A 270 4.51 -2.50 -5.42
CA SER A 270 3.13 -2.05 -5.20
C SER A 270 2.22 -2.42 -6.37
N HIS A 271 2.66 -2.20 -7.61
CA HIS A 271 1.86 -2.49 -8.80
C HIS A 271 1.63 -3.98 -8.97
N LEU A 272 2.66 -4.82 -8.77
CA LEU A 272 2.49 -6.27 -8.80
C LEU A 272 1.47 -6.74 -7.77
N LEU A 273 1.56 -6.22 -6.54
CA LEU A 273 0.63 -6.56 -5.48
C LEU A 273 -0.81 -6.18 -5.83
N HIS A 274 -1.01 -4.96 -6.31
CA HIS A 274 -2.32 -4.47 -6.73
C HIS A 274 -2.89 -5.28 -7.90
N LEU A 275 -2.12 -5.42 -8.97
CA LEU A 275 -2.55 -6.10 -10.19
C LEU A 275 -2.90 -7.56 -9.95
N PHE A 276 -2.07 -8.30 -9.20
CA PHE A 276 -2.28 -9.74 -9.00
C PHE A 276 -3.22 -10.03 -7.85
N PHE A 277 -3.06 -9.40 -6.70
CA PHE A 277 -3.85 -9.80 -5.54
C PHE A 277 -5.17 -9.05 -5.45
N LEU A 278 -5.28 -7.87 -6.07
CA LEU A 278 -6.45 -7.01 -5.88
C LEU A 278 -7.34 -6.95 -7.13
N VAL A 279 -6.74 -6.88 -8.33
CA VAL A 279 -7.48 -6.69 -9.60
C VAL A 279 -7.75 -8.00 -10.34
N LEU A 280 -6.71 -8.76 -10.66
CA LEU A 280 -6.80 -9.96 -11.51
C LEU A 280 -7.84 -11.00 -11.03
N PRO A 281 -8.08 -11.23 -9.72
CA PRO A 281 -9.08 -12.19 -9.27
C PRO A 281 -10.49 -11.88 -9.80
N ASP A 282 -10.85 -10.60 -9.96
CA ASP A 282 -12.18 -10.22 -10.44
C ASP A 282 -12.39 -10.61 -11.91
N TYR A 283 -11.40 -10.32 -12.76
CA TYR A 283 -11.43 -10.68 -14.18
C TYR A 283 -11.21 -12.18 -14.39
N ALA A 284 -10.54 -12.82 -13.45
CA ALA A 284 -10.43 -14.27 -13.40
C ALA A 284 -11.70 -14.96 -12.88
N GLY A 285 -12.71 -14.24 -12.37
CA GLY A 285 -13.89 -14.84 -11.74
C GLY A 285 -13.56 -15.66 -10.48
N LEU A 286 -12.51 -15.28 -9.75
CA LEU A 286 -12.04 -15.92 -8.52
C LEU A 286 -12.44 -15.10 -7.30
N LYS A 287 -12.84 -15.80 -6.23
CA LYS A 287 -13.13 -15.18 -4.92
C LYS A 287 -11.91 -15.02 -4.03
N LYS A 288 -10.84 -15.78 -4.29
CA LYS A 288 -9.60 -15.80 -3.51
C LYS A 288 -8.45 -15.49 -4.44
N SER A 289 -7.63 -14.53 -4.06
CA SER A 289 -6.48 -14.11 -4.85
C SER A 289 -5.42 -15.21 -4.94
N ILE A 290 -5.32 -16.07 -3.92
CA ILE A 290 -4.33 -17.15 -3.91
C ILE A 290 -4.61 -18.27 -4.93
N ASP A 291 -5.86 -18.38 -5.39
CA ASP A 291 -6.28 -19.35 -6.41
C ASP A 291 -5.73 -18.99 -7.80
N LEU A 292 -5.19 -17.78 -7.97
CA LEU A 292 -4.48 -17.39 -9.19
C LEU A 292 -3.24 -18.26 -9.45
N SER A 293 -2.60 -18.78 -8.41
CA SER A 293 -1.46 -19.70 -8.57
C SER A 293 -1.84 -20.99 -9.32
N VAL A 294 -3.12 -21.37 -9.30
CA VAL A 294 -3.64 -22.53 -10.03
C VAL A 294 -4.16 -22.14 -11.41
N LYS A 295 -4.86 -21.00 -11.53
CA LYS A 295 -5.50 -20.57 -12.78
C LYS A 295 -4.54 -19.90 -13.77
N TYR A 296 -3.59 -19.12 -13.27
CA TYR A 296 -2.57 -18.39 -14.03
C TYR A 296 -1.17 -18.71 -13.49
N PRO A 297 -0.73 -19.99 -13.50
CA PRO A 297 0.51 -20.41 -12.84
C PRO A 297 1.75 -19.72 -13.41
N ALA A 298 1.80 -19.51 -14.73
CA ALA A 298 2.93 -18.87 -15.40
C ALA A 298 3.03 -17.39 -15.03
N GLU A 299 1.92 -16.65 -15.13
CA GLU A 299 1.87 -15.22 -14.84
C GLU A 299 2.02 -14.95 -13.33
N PHE A 300 1.50 -15.84 -12.48
CA PHE A 300 1.72 -15.78 -11.04
C PHE A 300 3.19 -16.00 -10.69
N HIS A 301 3.86 -16.95 -11.34
CA HIS A 301 5.30 -17.16 -11.18
C HIS A 301 6.12 -15.95 -11.67
N ALA A 302 5.80 -15.41 -12.84
CA ALA A 302 6.40 -14.20 -13.38
C ALA A 302 6.29 -13.02 -12.39
N MET A 303 5.11 -12.81 -11.81
CA MET A 303 4.91 -11.80 -10.77
C MET A 303 5.81 -12.03 -9.55
N LEU A 304 5.90 -13.26 -9.04
CA LEU A 304 6.76 -13.58 -7.89
C LEU A 304 8.24 -13.32 -8.18
N VAL A 305 8.70 -13.66 -9.39
CA VAL A 305 10.09 -13.45 -9.83
C VAL A 305 10.42 -11.96 -9.86
N ILE A 306 9.58 -11.13 -10.50
CA ILE A 306 9.80 -9.68 -10.57
C ILE A 306 9.71 -9.05 -9.17
N LYS A 307 8.74 -9.49 -8.35
CA LYS A 307 8.59 -9.00 -6.97
C LYS A 307 9.81 -9.31 -6.12
N ARG A 308 10.38 -10.51 -6.22
CA ARG A 308 11.59 -10.90 -5.49
C ARG A 308 12.77 -10.00 -5.83
N LEU A 309 12.95 -9.67 -7.12
CA LEU A 309 13.98 -8.72 -7.55
C LEU A 309 13.77 -7.34 -6.90
N ALA A 310 12.52 -6.85 -6.86
CA ALA A 310 12.21 -5.59 -6.20
C ALA A 310 12.45 -5.62 -4.68
N ASP A 311 12.06 -6.71 -4.00
CA ASP A 311 12.30 -6.89 -2.56
C ASP A 311 13.81 -6.92 -2.24
N GLU A 312 14.59 -7.69 -3.01
CA GLU A 312 16.05 -7.79 -2.84
C GLU A 312 16.72 -6.43 -3.05
N LEU A 313 16.30 -5.67 -4.06
CA LEU A 313 16.81 -4.31 -4.31
C LEU A 313 16.52 -3.37 -3.13
N LEU A 314 15.29 -3.39 -2.61
CA LEU A 314 14.88 -2.58 -1.46
C LEU A 314 15.69 -2.97 -0.20
N GLU A 315 15.92 -4.26 0.02
CA GLU A 315 16.73 -4.77 1.14
C GLU A 315 18.20 -4.36 1.04
N ILE A 316 18.80 -4.46 -0.15
CA ILE A 316 20.20 -4.08 -0.39
C ILE A 316 20.41 -2.60 -0.07
N ILE A 317 19.52 -1.71 -0.56
CA ILE A 317 19.72 -0.26 -0.46
C ILE A 317 19.22 0.30 0.87
N SER A 318 18.08 -0.17 1.37
CA SER A 318 17.43 0.43 2.54
C SER A 318 17.50 -0.43 3.81
N GLY A 319 17.96 -1.67 3.72
CA GLY A 319 18.06 -2.61 4.85
C GLY A 319 16.77 -3.36 5.16
N SER A 320 15.69 -3.10 4.42
CA SER A 320 14.40 -3.79 4.54
C SER A 320 13.62 -3.69 3.24
N SER A 321 12.83 -4.71 2.89
CA SER A 321 11.87 -4.67 1.78
C SER A 321 10.57 -3.95 2.13
N ALA A 322 10.37 -3.62 3.41
CA ALA A 322 9.22 -2.87 3.91
C ALA A 322 9.65 -1.49 4.41
N PHE A 323 10.19 -1.38 5.62
CA PHE A 323 10.48 -0.07 6.24
C PHE A 323 11.95 0.33 6.10
N PRO A 324 12.28 1.41 5.37
CA PRO A 324 13.66 1.85 5.22
C PRO A 324 14.37 2.08 6.56
N ALA A 325 15.56 1.49 6.70
CA ALA A 325 16.42 1.60 7.89
C ALA A 325 17.72 2.37 7.61
N TYR A 326 18.23 2.34 6.38
CA TYR A 326 19.52 2.94 6.03
C TYR A 326 19.42 4.37 5.49
N SER A 327 18.28 4.75 4.93
CA SER A 327 18.02 6.11 4.44
C SER A 327 18.15 7.15 5.56
N ALA A 328 18.83 8.25 5.29
CA ALA A 328 19.06 9.32 6.24
C ALA A 328 18.93 10.69 5.57
N ILE A 329 18.92 11.74 6.40
CA ILE A 329 19.06 13.10 5.92
C ILE A 329 20.43 13.21 5.26
N ASP A 330 20.51 13.84 4.10
CA ASP A 330 21.75 14.05 3.35
C ASP A 330 22.37 12.77 2.74
N GLY A 331 21.66 11.64 2.73
CA GLY A 331 22.15 10.42 2.11
C GLY A 331 21.66 9.14 2.77
N PHE A 332 22.61 8.24 3.05
CA PHE A 332 22.39 6.95 3.68
C PHE A 332 23.40 6.74 4.81
N ASN A 333 22.94 6.18 5.93
CA ASN A 333 23.80 5.78 7.04
C ASN A 333 24.66 4.56 6.69
N VAL A 334 24.11 3.67 5.86
CA VAL A 334 24.77 2.45 5.37
C VAL A 334 24.66 2.45 3.85
N LEU A 335 25.80 2.34 3.17
CA LEU A 335 25.85 2.27 1.71
C LEU A 335 25.71 0.82 1.22
N PRO A 336 24.98 0.59 0.11
CA PRO A 336 24.93 -0.73 -0.50
C PRO A 336 26.28 -1.06 -1.14
N LYS A 337 26.61 -2.36 -1.17
CA LYS A 337 27.78 -2.84 -1.92
C LYS A 337 27.46 -2.88 -3.41
N MET A 338 28.32 -2.28 -4.24
CA MET A 338 28.14 -2.27 -5.70
C MET A 338 28.02 -3.67 -6.30
N GLU A 339 28.76 -4.64 -5.78
CA GLU A 339 28.71 -6.05 -6.20
C GLU A 339 27.28 -6.63 -6.14
N LYS A 340 26.53 -6.32 -5.07
CA LYS A 340 25.15 -6.79 -4.90
C LYS A 340 24.20 -6.08 -5.86
N LEU A 341 24.41 -4.79 -6.09
CA LEU A 341 23.61 -4.01 -7.04
C LEU A 341 23.84 -4.47 -8.48
N GLU A 342 25.07 -4.87 -8.82
CA GLU A 342 25.41 -5.43 -10.12
C GLU A 342 24.73 -6.78 -10.35
N ALA A 343 24.70 -7.65 -9.33
CA ALA A 343 23.95 -8.91 -9.39
C ALA A 343 22.46 -8.69 -9.69
N VAL A 344 21.81 -7.74 -9.00
CA VAL A 344 20.42 -7.37 -9.30
C VAL A 344 20.28 -6.84 -10.72
N LYS A 345 21.19 -5.96 -11.17
CA LYS A 345 21.17 -5.42 -12.54
C LYS A 345 21.24 -6.53 -13.59
N ASP A 346 22.06 -7.55 -13.37
CA ASP A 346 22.22 -8.66 -14.31
C ASP A 346 20.97 -9.54 -14.38
N SER A 347 20.18 -9.62 -13.30
CA SER A 347 18.89 -10.30 -13.30
C SER A 347 17.73 -9.48 -13.92
N ILE A 348 17.89 -8.18 -14.17
CA ILE A 348 16.82 -7.35 -14.77
C ILE A 348 16.48 -7.81 -16.19
N SER A 349 17.48 -8.22 -16.97
CA SER A 349 17.24 -8.70 -18.34
C SER A 349 16.37 -9.93 -18.35
N ASP A 350 16.55 -10.83 -17.38
CA ASP A 350 15.77 -12.04 -17.25
C ASP A 350 14.30 -11.65 -17.04
N VAL A 351 14.01 -10.88 -15.98
CA VAL A 351 12.63 -10.52 -15.60
C VAL A 351 11.91 -9.56 -16.56
N THR A 352 12.64 -9.02 -17.54
CA THR A 352 12.05 -8.14 -18.55
C THR A 352 11.08 -8.92 -19.44
N ASP A 353 11.39 -10.17 -19.77
CA ASP A 353 10.53 -11.00 -20.63
C ASP A 353 9.21 -11.34 -19.91
N GLU A 354 9.29 -11.70 -18.63
CA GLU A 354 8.14 -11.88 -17.74
C GLU A 354 7.26 -10.63 -17.70
N SER A 355 7.86 -9.44 -17.68
CA SER A 355 7.10 -8.19 -17.65
C SER A 355 6.27 -7.98 -18.93
N TYR A 356 6.72 -8.46 -20.09
CA TYR A 356 5.92 -8.40 -21.32
C TYR A 356 4.72 -9.34 -21.26
N ASP A 357 4.87 -10.53 -20.67
CA ASP A 357 3.76 -11.46 -20.47
C ASP A 357 2.71 -10.87 -19.53
N LEU A 358 3.13 -10.18 -18.47
CA LEU A 358 2.24 -9.43 -17.59
C LEU A 358 1.46 -8.36 -18.36
N ILE A 359 2.14 -7.54 -19.15
CA ILE A 359 1.51 -6.49 -19.97
C ILE A 359 0.52 -7.10 -20.96
N LYS A 360 0.86 -8.23 -21.59
CA LYS A 360 -0.01 -8.94 -22.51
C LYS A 360 -1.29 -9.42 -21.83
N LEU A 361 -1.18 -9.98 -20.62
CA LEU A 361 -2.34 -10.37 -19.81
C LEU A 361 -3.25 -9.16 -19.53
N PHE A 362 -2.69 -8.06 -19.03
CA PHE A 362 -3.50 -6.87 -18.71
C PHE A 362 -4.03 -6.15 -19.95
N SER A 363 -3.38 -6.30 -21.11
CA SER A 363 -3.90 -5.83 -22.39
C SER A 363 -5.06 -6.69 -22.92
N GLN A 364 -5.13 -7.97 -22.56
CA GLN A 364 -6.29 -8.80 -22.87
C GLN A 364 -7.46 -8.44 -21.95
N ILE A 365 -7.19 -8.31 -20.65
CA ILE A 365 -8.17 -7.89 -19.64
C ILE A 365 -8.74 -6.50 -19.97
N SER A 366 -7.93 -5.59 -20.51
CA SER A 366 -8.41 -4.25 -20.85
C SER A 366 -9.50 -4.22 -21.93
N LYS A 367 -9.71 -5.32 -22.65
CA LYS A 367 -10.80 -5.48 -23.62
C LYS A 367 -12.15 -5.77 -22.95
N GLU A 368 -12.14 -6.17 -21.68
CA GLU A 368 -13.32 -6.45 -20.88
C GLU A 368 -13.77 -5.23 -20.06
N TYR A 369 -13.04 -4.11 -20.12
CA TYR A 369 -13.37 -2.91 -19.36
C TYR A 369 -14.68 -2.28 -19.85
N PRO A 370 -15.59 -1.87 -18.93
CA PRO A 370 -16.75 -1.08 -19.30
C PRO A 370 -16.34 0.21 -20.00
N GLU A 371 -17.18 0.67 -20.93
CA GLU A 371 -16.98 1.95 -21.60
C GLU A 371 -17.25 3.12 -20.65
N LEU A 372 -16.18 3.69 -20.08
CA LEU A 372 -16.25 4.85 -19.22
C LEU A 372 -15.19 5.86 -19.68
N GLU A 373 -15.59 7.10 -19.93
CA GLU A 373 -14.67 8.19 -20.22
C GLU A 373 -14.95 9.32 -19.24
N THR A 374 -13.94 9.64 -18.43
CA THR A 374 -14.08 10.62 -17.36
C THR A 374 -13.44 11.94 -17.79
N LYS A 375 -13.99 13.05 -17.28
CA LYS A 375 -13.49 14.41 -17.55
C LYS A 375 -12.60 14.95 -16.44
N THR A 376 -12.29 14.13 -15.44
CA THR A 376 -11.42 14.49 -14.32
C THR A 376 -10.03 14.83 -14.85
N GLU A 377 -9.45 15.96 -14.39
CA GLU A 377 -8.11 16.36 -14.81
C GLU A 377 -7.08 15.36 -14.31
N LEU A 378 -6.23 14.83 -15.21
CA LEU A 378 -5.14 13.93 -14.87
C LEU A 378 -3.89 14.73 -14.50
N ALA A 379 -3.42 14.59 -13.26
CA ALA A 379 -2.28 15.32 -12.71
C ALA A 379 -1.16 14.38 -12.24
N CYS A 380 0.07 14.86 -12.34
CA CYS A 380 1.27 14.27 -11.75
C CYS A 380 2.29 15.38 -11.50
N THR A 381 3.32 15.07 -10.72
CA THR A 381 4.44 15.99 -10.51
C THR A 381 5.20 16.23 -11.81
N THR A 382 5.71 17.45 -11.95
CA THR A 382 6.70 17.80 -12.96
C THR A 382 8.08 17.31 -12.48
N PRO A 383 8.77 16.44 -13.23
CA PRO A 383 10.13 16.03 -12.89
C PRO A 383 11.13 17.17 -13.09
N GLU A 384 12.24 17.17 -12.33
CA GLU A 384 13.31 18.17 -12.48
C GLU A 384 14.07 18.04 -13.81
N ASP A 385 14.12 16.82 -14.38
CA ASP A 385 14.79 16.51 -15.64
C ASP A 385 13.78 16.09 -16.72
N SER A 386 14.23 15.91 -17.96
CA SER A 386 13.43 15.31 -19.05
C SER A 386 13.14 13.80 -18.85
N CYS A 387 12.98 13.34 -17.61
CA CYS A 387 12.67 11.95 -17.26
C CYS A 387 11.16 11.73 -17.06
N TYR A 388 10.79 10.48 -16.83
CA TYR A 388 9.44 10.11 -16.43
C TYR A 388 9.19 10.50 -14.95
N PRO A 389 7.99 11.00 -14.57
CA PRO A 389 7.71 11.45 -13.21
C PRO A 389 7.98 10.37 -12.15
N SER A 390 8.82 10.71 -11.18
CA SER A 390 9.20 9.85 -10.07
C SER A 390 9.68 10.68 -8.87
N TYR A 391 10.98 10.99 -8.86
CA TYR A 391 11.66 11.77 -7.82
C TYR A 391 12.91 12.46 -8.38
N PRO A 392 13.24 13.68 -7.95
CA PRO A 392 12.36 14.62 -7.25
C PRO A 392 11.17 15.04 -8.14
N GLY A 393 10.11 15.53 -7.52
CA GLY A 393 8.95 16.07 -8.21
C GLY A 393 8.65 17.49 -7.75
N ASN A 394 7.99 18.26 -8.61
CA ASN A 394 7.43 19.55 -8.28
C ASN A 394 5.96 19.62 -8.71
N PHE A 395 5.14 20.36 -7.97
CA PHE A 395 3.76 20.62 -8.34
C PHE A 395 3.43 22.08 -8.03
N SER A 396 3.12 22.83 -9.10
CA SER A 396 2.97 24.30 -9.03
C SER A 396 1.61 24.77 -8.51
N LYS A 397 0.60 23.88 -8.49
CA LYS A 397 -0.74 24.22 -8.01
C LYS A 397 -0.85 23.89 -6.53
N GLU A 398 -1.59 24.71 -5.79
CA GLU A 398 -1.89 24.45 -4.38
C GLU A 398 -3.08 23.49 -4.23
N ILE A 399 -2.99 22.62 -3.21
CA ILE A 399 -4.05 21.68 -2.85
C ILE A 399 -4.75 22.19 -1.59
N LYS A 400 -6.07 22.30 -1.70
CA LYS A 400 -6.98 22.55 -0.59
C LYS A 400 -7.53 21.24 -0.06
N GLU A 401 -7.44 21.06 1.25
CA GLU A 401 -8.00 19.88 1.93
C GLU A 401 -9.42 20.17 2.43
N ILE A 402 -10.37 19.34 2.03
CA ILE A 402 -11.76 19.40 2.47
C ILE A 402 -11.98 18.32 3.53
N VAL A 403 -12.29 18.77 4.74
CA VAL A 403 -12.60 17.89 5.87
C VAL A 403 -14.03 17.38 5.76
N GLN A 404 -14.19 16.07 5.83
CA GLN A 404 -15.47 15.39 5.78
C GLN A 404 -15.90 14.88 7.17
N LYS A 405 -16.99 14.08 7.22
CA LYS A 405 -17.37 13.35 8.43
C LYS A 405 -16.49 12.11 8.61
N GLU A 406 -15.98 11.58 7.51
CA GLU A 406 -15.08 10.46 7.42
C GLU A 406 -13.64 10.86 7.79
N PRO A 407 -12.80 9.91 8.24
CA PRO A 407 -11.38 10.13 8.53
C PRO A 407 -10.52 10.61 7.37
N ALA A 408 -10.86 10.23 6.15
CA ALA A 408 -10.16 10.72 4.98
C ALA A 408 -10.61 12.14 4.62
N LYS A 409 -9.65 13.06 4.57
CA LYS A 409 -9.84 14.36 3.92
C LYS A 409 -9.94 14.14 2.39
N LEU A 410 -10.54 15.08 1.66
CA LEU A 410 -10.40 15.16 0.20
C LEU A 410 -9.40 16.23 -0.17
N GLY A 411 -8.58 16.00 -1.19
CA GLY A 411 -7.72 17.03 -1.75
C GLY A 411 -8.27 17.51 -3.10
N VAL A 412 -8.45 18.82 -3.23
CA VAL A 412 -8.84 19.48 -4.49
C VAL A 412 -7.90 20.62 -4.79
N LEU A 413 -7.87 21.11 -6.03
CA LEU A 413 -7.17 22.35 -6.35
C LEU A 413 -7.85 23.54 -5.63
N GLU A 414 -7.11 24.63 -5.37
CA GLU A 414 -7.67 25.83 -4.72
C GLU A 414 -8.93 26.40 -5.41
N ASN A 415 -9.04 26.26 -6.73
CA ASN A 415 -10.23 26.65 -7.50
C ASN A 415 -11.42 25.67 -7.37
N GLY A 416 -11.29 24.63 -6.55
CA GLY A 416 -12.30 23.57 -6.35
C GLY A 416 -12.27 22.45 -7.37
N SER A 417 -11.39 22.51 -8.39
CA SER A 417 -11.28 21.45 -9.38
C SER A 417 -10.72 20.16 -8.76
N VAL A 418 -11.33 19.04 -9.15
CA VAL A 418 -10.88 17.69 -8.77
C VAL A 418 -9.85 17.19 -9.78
N ILE A 419 -8.79 16.59 -9.26
CA ILE A 419 -7.73 15.96 -10.05
C ILE A 419 -7.66 14.47 -9.73
N LYS A 420 -7.09 13.70 -10.66
CA LYS A 420 -6.78 12.29 -10.50
C LYS A 420 -5.30 12.06 -10.74
N VAL A 421 -4.67 11.26 -9.88
CA VAL A 421 -3.24 10.99 -9.85
C VAL A 421 -2.96 9.48 -9.93
N GLY A 422 -1.72 9.11 -10.24
CA GLY A 422 -1.28 7.72 -10.34
C GLY A 422 -0.74 7.36 -11.73
N ALA A 423 -0.60 6.06 -12.00
CA ALA A 423 0.03 5.56 -13.22
C ALA A 423 -0.69 6.05 -14.49
N LEU A 424 -2.02 6.01 -14.51
CA LEU A 424 -2.83 6.54 -15.63
C LEU A 424 -2.47 8.00 -15.95
N SER A 425 -2.35 8.84 -14.92
CA SER A 425 -2.06 10.27 -15.06
C SER A 425 -0.63 10.54 -15.52
N ARG A 426 0.35 9.78 -14.99
CA ARG A 426 1.75 9.87 -15.43
C ARG A 426 1.91 9.43 -16.88
N LEU A 427 1.28 8.33 -17.30
CA LEU A 427 1.28 7.89 -18.70
C LEU A 427 0.62 8.94 -19.62
N ASN A 428 -0.50 9.52 -19.20
CA ASN A 428 -1.20 10.53 -20.00
C ASN A 428 -0.33 11.76 -20.27
N ASN A 429 0.38 12.24 -19.25
CA ASN A 429 1.12 13.49 -19.34
C ASN A 429 2.57 13.29 -19.84
N TYR A 430 3.17 12.12 -19.60
CA TYR A 430 4.61 11.87 -19.81
C TYR A 430 4.94 10.55 -20.54
N SER A 431 4.00 9.95 -21.28
CA SER A 431 4.30 8.74 -22.09
C SER A 431 5.46 8.90 -23.08
N GLY A 432 5.74 10.13 -23.53
CA GLY A 432 6.91 10.44 -24.36
C GLY A 432 8.26 10.21 -23.65
N ASN A 433 8.28 10.29 -22.32
CA ASN A 433 9.46 10.14 -21.46
C ASN A 433 9.63 8.70 -20.93
N LEU A 434 8.77 7.76 -21.33
CA LEU A 434 8.96 6.35 -21.02
C LEU A 434 10.29 5.83 -21.60
N ASN A 435 10.91 4.91 -20.87
CA ASN A 435 12.08 4.16 -21.35
C ASN A 435 11.74 3.36 -22.62
N LEU A 436 12.77 2.98 -23.38
CA LEU A 436 12.63 2.58 -24.78
C LEU A 436 11.67 1.40 -24.99
N LYS A 437 11.76 0.34 -24.19
CA LYS A 437 10.90 -0.84 -24.32
C LYS A 437 9.47 -0.50 -23.90
N ALA A 438 9.29 0.11 -22.73
CA ALA A 438 7.98 0.53 -22.23
C ALA A 438 7.26 1.49 -23.19
N ARG A 439 8.00 2.44 -23.80
CA ARG A 439 7.46 3.38 -24.79
C ARG A 439 6.99 2.70 -26.07
N LYS A 440 7.74 1.72 -26.58
CA LYS A 440 7.32 0.92 -27.74
C LYS A 440 6.05 0.14 -27.45
N VAL A 441 5.97 -0.49 -26.27
CA VAL A 441 4.75 -1.18 -25.81
C VAL A 441 3.57 -0.21 -25.75
N PHE A 442 3.74 0.94 -25.11
CA PHE A 442 2.69 1.95 -24.99
C PHE A 442 2.20 2.43 -26.37
N GLN A 443 3.12 2.70 -27.31
CA GLN A 443 2.79 3.14 -28.67
C GLN A 443 2.05 2.08 -29.50
N ASN A 444 2.31 0.80 -29.23
CA ASN A 444 1.63 -0.33 -29.85
C ASN A 444 0.24 -0.56 -29.27
N LEU A 445 0.10 -0.51 -27.94
CA LEU A 445 -1.16 -0.79 -27.24
C LEU A 445 -2.16 0.37 -27.28
N ARG A 446 -1.67 1.62 -27.18
CA ARG A 446 -2.47 2.86 -27.16
C ARG A 446 -3.68 2.78 -26.23
N PRO A 447 -3.48 2.52 -24.91
CA PRO A 447 -4.59 2.42 -23.97
C PRO A 447 -5.43 3.70 -23.95
N ASN A 448 -6.76 3.58 -23.76
CA ASN A 448 -7.63 4.74 -23.59
C ASN A 448 -7.41 5.36 -22.20
N LEU A 449 -6.56 6.38 -22.13
CA LEU A 449 -6.18 7.02 -20.87
C LEU A 449 -7.29 7.85 -20.21
N LYS A 450 -8.43 8.04 -20.86
CA LYS A 450 -9.63 8.67 -20.24
C LYS A 450 -10.50 7.67 -19.50
N ASN A 451 -10.27 6.37 -19.73
CA ASN A 451 -10.99 5.32 -19.03
C ASN A 451 -10.22 4.93 -17.75
N PRO A 452 -10.82 5.12 -16.56
CA PRO A 452 -10.15 4.88 -15.29
C PRO A 452 -9.72 3.42 -15.08
N PHE A 453 -10.39 2.45 -15.70
CA PHE A 453 -9.99 1.04 -15.64
C PHE A 453 -8.61 0.78 -16.29
N ASN A 454 -8.20 1.63 -17.25
CA ASN A 454 -6.87 1.53 -17.86
C ASN A 454 -5.72 1.87 -16.90
N ASN A 455 -5.99 2.32 -15.67
CA ASN A 455 -4.93 2.44 -14.66
C ASN A 455 -4.22 1.10 -14.43
N ASN A 456 -4.95 -0.03 -14.50
CA ASN A 456 -4.35 -1.36 -14.36
C ASN A 456 -3.32 -1.65 -15.48
N LEU A 457 -3.68 -1.35 -16.74
CA LEU A 457 -2.74 -1.52 -17.86
C LEU A 457 -1.60 -0.49 -17.79
N ALA A 458 -1.88 0.73 -17.32
CA ALA A 458 -0.85 1.74 -17.08
C ALA A 458 0.19 1.27 -16.05
N GLN A 459 -0.26 0.69 -14.92
CA GLN A 459 0.62 0.10 -13.91
C GLN A 459 1.46 -1.05 -14.47
N ALA A 460 0.88 -1.92 -15.31
CA ALA A 460 1.62 -3.00 -15.98
C ALA A 460 2.75 -2.45 -16.88
N ILE A 461 2.48 -1.38 -17.63
CA ILE A 461 3.49 -0.69 -18.45
C ILE A 461 4.54 0.00 -17.57
N GLU A 462 4.14 0.59 -16.44
CA GLU A 462 5.08 1.21 -15.50
C GLU A 462 6.05 0.21 -14.88
N ILE A 463 5.63 -1.03 -14.62
CA ILE A 463 6.55 -2.07 -14.13
C ILE A 463 7.73 -2.24 -15.10
N LEU A 464 7.47 -2.39 -16.39
CA LEU A 464 8.53 -2.47 -17.41
C LEU A 464 9.36 -1.18 -17.46
N HIS A 465 8.72 -0.01 -17.40
CA HIS A 465 9.43 1.27 -17.38
C HIS A 465 10.43 1.37 -16.22
N PHE A 466 10.00 1.00 -15.01
CA PHE A 466 10.81 1.10 -13.81
C PHE A 466 11.88 0.01 -13.74
N LEU A 467 11.67 -1.17 -14.34
CA LEU A 467 12.75 -2.15 -14.54
C LEU A 467 13.87 -1.57 -15.43
N GLU A 468 13.52 -0.97 -16.57
CA GLU A 468 14.48 -0.28 -17.44
C GLU A 468 15.15 0.90 -16.72
N GLU A 469 14.40 1.63 -15.90
CA GLU A 469 14.90 2.78 -15.18
C GLU A 469 15.91 2.39 -14.10
N ILE A 470 15.64 1.31 -13.36
CA ILE A 470 16.59 0.76 -12.38
C ILE A 470 17.89 0.36 -13.08
N GLU A 471 17.82 -0.37 -14.20
CA GLU A 471 19.01 -0.75 -14.97
C GLU A 471 19.83 0.49 -15.38
N ARG A 472 19.17 1.50 -15.94
CA ARG A 472 19.78 2.77 -16.36
C ARG A 472 20.45 3.48 -15.18
N LEU A 473 19.75 3.59 -14.06
CA LEU A 473 20.22 4.26 -12.85
C LEU A 473 21.39 3.53 -12.20
N LEU A 474 21.41 2.20 -12.21
CA LEU A 474 22.52 1.39 -11.72
C LEU A 474 23.79 1.58 -12.58
N ILE A 475 23.64 1.69 -13.91
CA ILE A 475 24.74 2.04 -14.81
C ILE A 475 25.30 3.44 -14.50
N LEU A 476 24.42 4.41 -14.20
CA LEU A 476 24.85 5.76 -13.81
C LEU A 476 25.55 5.77 -12.46
N LEU A 477 25.00 5.04 -11.47
CA LEU A 477 25.58 4.93 -10.13
C LEU A 477 27.00 4.35 -10.18
N LYS A 478 27.21 3.31 -11.01
CA LYS A 478 28.52 2.67 -11.22
C LYS A 478 29.58 3.62 -11.80
N LYS A 479 29.17 4.64 -12.56
CA LYS A 479 30.08 5.68 -13.09
C LYS A 479 30.42 6.76 -12.06
N GLY A 480 29.58 6.92 -11.03
CA GLY A 480 29.76 7.87 -9.93
C GLY A 480 30.64 7.32 -8.81
N LYS A 481 30.62 7.99 -7.66
CA LYS A 481 31.29 7.54 -6.44
C LYS A 481 30.26 7.35 -5.35
N ILE A 482 29.89 6.09 -5.09
CA ILE A 482 28.82 5.75 -4.14
C ILE A 482 29.06 6.32 -2.73
N GLU A 483 30.32 6.56 -2.36
CA GLU A 483 30.73 7.18 -1.10
C GLU A 483 30.15 8.59 -0.92
N ASN A 484 29.85 9.30 -2.01
CA ASN A 484 29.19 10.60 -1.99
C ASN A 484 27.75 10.52 -1.44
N ALA A 485 27.14 9.34 -1.40
CA ALA A 485 25.83 9.13 -0.81
C ALA A 485 25.88 8.86 0.70
N GLN A 486 27.07 8.82 1.31
CA GLN A 486 27.21 8.66 2.75
C GLN A 486 26.68 9.91 3.47
N ALA A 487 25.67 9.72 4.31
CA ALA A 487 25.09 10.82 5.08
C ALA A 487 26.15 11.44 6.01
N ARG A 488 26.25 12.78 5.99
CA ARG A 488 27.08 13.50 6.95
C ARG A 488 26.42 13.51 8.32
N LYS A 489 27.24 13.52 9.38
CA LYS A 489 26.73 13.71 10.75
C LYS A 489 26.19 15.13 10.89
N LEU A 490 24.86 15.25 10.93
CA LEU A 490 24.18 16.52 11.06
C LEU A 490 24.34 17.06 12.49
N THR A 491 25.05 18.17 12.64
CA THR A 491 25.44 18.71 13.96
C THR A 491 24.54 19.82 14.48
N LEU A 492 23.82 20.57 13.62
CA LEU A 492 23.07 21.74 14.07
C LEU A 492 21.65 21.84 13.48
N PRO A 493 20.65 22.24 14.29
CA PRO A 493 19.30 22.60 13.84
C PRO A 493 19.33 23.90 12.98
N PRO A 494 18.23 24.29 12.33
CA PRO A 494 18.17 25.55 11.60
C PRO A 494 18.38 26.75 12.54
N THR A 495 18.90 27.86 12.01
CA THR A 495 19.17 29.08 12.80
C THR A 495 17.91 29.87 13.18
N GLY A 496 16.78 29.54 12.55
CA GLY A 496 15.45 30.15 12.72
C GLY A 496 14.37 29.10 12.46
N ASN A 497 13.10 29.47 12.61
CA ASN A 497 12.03 28.62 12.10
C ASN A 497 12.20 28.43 10.59
N SER A 498 12.14 27.20 10.12
CA SER A 498 12.23 26.87 8.70
C SER A 498 11.12 25.94 8.27
N ILE A 499 10.60 26.20 7.07
CA ILE A 499 9.59 25.36 6.41
C ILE A 499 10.26 24.68 5.24
N GLY A 500 9.99 23.39 5.07
CA GLY A 500 10.41 22.65 3.90
C GLY A 500 9.28 21.80 3.34
N ARG A 501 9.28 21.67 2.02
CA ARG A 501 8.21 21.03 1.25
C ARG A 501 8.81 20.05 0.25
N ALA A 502 8.14 18.92 0.04
CA ALA A 502 8.52 17.97 -0.99
C ALA A 502 7.30 17.38 -1.69
N TRP A 503 7.41 17.28 -3.01
CA TRP A 503 6.49 16.51 -3.86
C TRP A 503 7.27 15.35 -4.48
N ILE A 504 6.69 14.16 -4.46
CA ILE A 504 7.21 12.98 -5.15
C ILE A 504 6.05 12.18 -5.77
N GLU A 505 6.36 11.23 -6.65
CA GLU A 505 5.39 10.21 -7.08
C GLU A 505 5.52 8.95 -6.22
N ALA A 506 4.52 8.70 -5.38
CA ALA A 506 4.28 7.39 -4.82
C ALA A 506 3.61 6.48 -5.89
N PRO A 507 3.52 5.15 -5.67
CA PRO A 507 2.92 4.25 -6.66
C PRO A 507 1.52 4.68 -7.11
N ARG A 508 0.71 5.17 -6.15
CA ARG A 508 -0.67 5.61 -6.34
C ARG A 508 -0.83 7.07 -6.79
N GLY A 509 0.28 7.81 -6.96
CA GLY A 509 0.28 9.18 -7.47
C GLY A 509 1.09 10.15 -6.62
N MET A 510 0.79 11.44 -6.75
CA MET A 510 1.50 12.52 -6.07
C MET A 510 1.38 12.41 -4.55
N LEU A 511 2.52 12.50 -3.87
CA LEU A 511 2.63 12.54 -2.42
C LEU A 511 3.32 13.85 -2.00
N PHE A 512 2.73 14.55 -1.04
CA PHE A 512 3.26 15.78 -0.48
C PHE A 512 3.54 15.66 1.01
N HIS A 513 4.68 16.19 1.43
CA HIS A 513 5.02 16.42 2.82
C HIS A 513 5.47 17.87 3.01
N GLU A 514 4.98 18.51 4.07
CA GLU A 514 5.46 19.79 4.58
C GLU A 514 5.87 19.62 6.04
N VAL A 515 7.02 20.21 6.41
CA VAL A 515 7.50 20.25 7.79
C VAL A 515 7.92 21.66 8.16
N GLU A 516 7.57 22.09 9.37
CA GLU A 516 8.11 23.29 10.00
C GLU A 516 8.96 22.90 11.21
N ILE A 517 10.21 23.36 11.25
CA ILE A 517 11.21 23.03 12.26
C ILE A 517 11.63 24.31 12.98
N ASN A 518 11.65 24.29 14.32
CA ASN A 518 12.12 25.42 15.13
C ASN A 518 13.65 25.38 15.36
N PRO A 519 14.27 26.43 15.93
CA PRO A 519 15.71 26.45 16.25
C PRO A 519 16.18 25.39 17.25
N ALA A 520 15.27 24.76 18.00
CA ALA A 520 15.60 23.65 18.88
C ALA A 520 15.68 22.31 18.13
N GLY A 521 15.34 22.28 16.84
CA GLY A 521 15.26 21.06 16.03
C GLY A 521 13.95 20.29 16.24
N GLU A 522 12.92 20.92 16.79
CA GLU A 522 11.62 20.29 17.02
C GLU A 522 10.64 20.63 15.90
N ILE A 523 9.81 19.66 15.54
CA ILE A 523 8.73 19.84 14.58
C ILE A 523 7.59 20.63 15.24
N VAL A 524 7.23 21.79 14.68
CA VAL A 524 6.11 22.62 15.16
C VAL A 524 4.86 22.47 14.29
N ASN A 525 5.02 22.07 13.03
CA ASN A 525 3.95 21.72 12.12
C ASN A 525 4.40 20.60 11.17
N TYR A 526 3.47 19.72 10.80
CA TYR A 526 3.69 18.69 9.79
C TYR A 526 2.39 18.47 9.03
N ASN A 527 2.42 18.50 7.71
CA ASN A 527 1.27 18.24 6.85
C ASN A 527 1.61 17.18 5.81
N ILE A 528 0.67 16.29 5.53
CA ILE A 528 0.81 15.24 4.53
C ILE A 528 -0.44 15.21 3.65
N ILE A 529 -0.24 15.20 2.33
CA ILE A 529 -1.32 14.98 1.36
C ILE A 529 -0.99 13.72 0.56
N PRO A 530 -1.62 12.58 0.88
CA PRO A 530 -1.39 11.32 0.19
C PRO A 530 -2.12 11.23 -1.16
N PRO A 531 -1.68 10.35 -2.07
CA PRO A 531 -2.30 10.23 -3.39
C PRO A 531 -3.78 9.86 -3.33
N THR A 532 -4.15 8.95 -2.41
CA THR A 532 -5.53 8.47 -2.27
C THR A 532 -6.48 9.58 -1.84
N GLN A 533 -6.03 10.58 -1.07
CA GLN A 533 -6.86 11.74 -0.72
C GLN A 533 -7.23 12.57 -1.96
N LEU A 534 -6.36 12.65 -2.96
CA LEU A 534 -6.65 13.30 -4.24
C LEU A 534 -7.63 12.47 -5.07
N ASN A 535 -7.38 11.16 -5.15
CA ASN A 535 -8.19 10.23 -5.95
C ASN A 535 -9.61 10.00 -5.39
N LEU A 536 -9.78 10.01 -4.06
CA LEU A 536 -11.11 9.88 -3.43
C LEU A 536 -12.04 11.02 -3.83
N ALA A 537 -11.50 12.20 -4.18
CA ALA A 537 -12.31 13.35 -4.57
C ALA A 537 -13.04 13.14 -5.91
N SER A 538 -12.61 12.20 -6.75
CA SER A 538 -13.29 11.86 -8.02
C SER A 538 -14.02 10.52 -8.00
N LEU A 539 -13.66 9.61 -7.09
CA LEU A 539 -14.12 8.21 -7.07
C LEU A 539 -15.65 8.07 -7.10
N GLU A 540 -16.36 8.74 -6.19
CA GLU A 540 -17.82 8.61 -6.09
C GLU A 540 -18.52 9.12 -7.35
N LYS A 541 -18.03 10.22 -7.93
CA LYS A 541 -18.59 10.80 -9.16
C LYS A 541 -18.38 9.86 -10.35
N GLU A 542 -17.17 9.33 -10.52
CA GLU A 542 -16.86 8.39 -11.62
C GLU A 542 -17.65 7.08 -11.46
N ALA A 543 -17.89 6.62 -10.22
CA ALA A 543 -18.74 5.47 -9.95
C ALA A 543 -20.24 5.72 -10.28
N GLN A 544 -20.74 6.92 -10.02
CA GLN A 544 -22.10 7.31 -10.41
C GLN A 544 -22.25 7.35 -11.94
N GLU A 545 -21.27 7.94 -12.65
CA GLU A 545 -21.23 7.94 -14.13
C GLU A 545 -21.20 6.50 -14.69
N LEU A 546 -20.49 5.58 -14.05
CA LEU A 546 -20.46 4.17 -14.42
C LEU A 546 -21.84 3.50 -14.26
N ILE A 547 -22.50 3.68 -13.11
CA ILE A 547 -23.84 3.14 -12.85
C ILE A 547 -24.85 3.68 -13.86
N GLU A 548 -24.77 4.97 -14.21
CA GLU A 548 -25.65 5.58 -15.20
C GLU A 548 -25.59 4.88 -16.55
N LYS A 549 -24.39 4.52 -17.00
CA LYS A 549 -24.18 3.77 -18.24
C LYS A 549 -24.64 2.32 -18.18
N MET A 550 -24.73 1.75 -16.97
CA MET A 550 -25.10 0.35 -16.74
C MET A 550 -26.55 0.19 -16.25
N ALA A 551 -27.40 1.21 -16.36
CA ALA A 551 -28.75 1.23 -15.76
C ALA A 551 -29.67 0.07 -16.21
N GLY A 552 -29.34 -0.65 -17.29
CA GLY A 552 -30.07 -1.83 -17.77
C GLY A 552 -29.59 -3.18 -17.21
N LEU A 553 -28.46 -3.22 -16.50
CA LEU A 553 -27.89 -4.46 -15.94
C LEU A 553 -28.48 -4.77 -14.56
N PRO A 554 -28.45 -6.04 -14.10
CA PRO A 554 -28.78 -6.39 -12.73
C PRO A 554 -27.94 -5.59 -11.71
N HIS A 555 -28.56 -5.17 -10.60
CA HIS A 555 -27.89 -4.37 -9.56
C HIS A 555 -26.62 -5.04 -9.01
N GLU A 556 -26.61 -6.36 -8.87
CA GLU A 556 -25.42 -7.12 -8.43
C GLU A 556 -24.26 -7.03 -9.43
N GLU A 557 -24.57 -6.99 -10.73
CA GLU A 557 -23.56 -6.82 -11.76
C GLU A 557 -23.03 -5.38 -11.76
N GLN A 558 -23.92 -4.40 -11.65
CA GLN A 558 -23.52 -2.99 -11.50
C GLN A 558 -22.63 -2.77 -10.27
N LYS A 559 -22.98 -3.37 -9.11
CA LYS A 559 -22.18 -3.30 -7.90
C LYS A 559 -20.78 -3.86 -8.11
N LYS A 560 -20.65 -5.02 -8.75
CA LYS A 560 -19.35 -5.64 -9.05
C LYS A 560 -18.47 -4.76 -9.94
N GLU A 561 -19.04 -4.12 -10.95
CA GLU A 561 -18.29 -3.20 -11.81
C GLU A 561 -17.84 -1.94 -11.06
N VAL A 562 -18.65 -1.44 -10.12
CA VAL A 562 -18.23 -0.35 -9.22
C VAL A 562 -17.10 -0.79 -8.29
N GLU A 563 -17.14 -2.01 -7.75
CA GLU A 563 -16.02 -2.54 -6.95
C GLU A 563 -14.74 -2.68 -7.77
N LYS A 564 -14.83 -3.15 -9.02
CA LYS A 564 -13.69 -3.18 -9.95
C LYS A 564 -13.18 -1.78 -10.26
N LEU A 565 -14.06 -0.78 -10.38
CA LEU A 565 -13.66 0.62 -10.56
C LEU A 565 -12.90 1.15 -9.33
N ILE A 566 -13.41 0.87 -8.12
CA ILE A 566 -12.71 1.23 -6.87
C ILE A 566 -11.32 0.61 -6.86
N ARG A 567 -11.20 -0.68 -7.20
CA ARG A 567 -9.90 -1.35 -7.30
C ARG A 567 -9.03 -0.70 -8.38
N ALA A 568 -9.56 -0.33 -9.55
CA ALA A 568 -8.77 0.36 -10.57
C ALA A 568 -8.16 1.70 -10.12
N PHE A 569 -8.72 2.37 -9.10
CA PHE A 569 -8.11 3.56 -8.49
C PHE A 569 -6.92 3.25 -7.57
N ASP A 570 -6.70 1.97 -7.23
CA ASP A 570 -5.72 1.47 -6.27
C ASP A 570 -5.74 2.29 -4.96
N PRO A 571 -6.89 2.44 -4.29
CA PRO A 571 -6.97 3.26 -3.09
C PRO A 571 -6.21 2.63 -1.94
N CYS A 572 -5.43 3.46 -1.26
CA CYS A 572 -4.75 3.14 -0.02
C CYS A 572 -5.45 3.90 1.11
N ILE A 573 -6.48 3.27 1.68
CA ILE A 573 -7.33 3.92 2.67
C ILE A 573 -6.54 4.17 3.95
N THR A 574 -5.62 3.29 4.31
CA THR A 574 -4.74 3.49 5.46
C THR A 574 -3.91 4.75 5.26
N CYS A 575 -3.38 4.99 4.05
CA CYS A 575 -2.74 6.26 3.73
C CYS A 575 -3.67 7.46 3.83
N ALA A 576 -4.97 7.36 3.56
CA ALA A 576 -5.84 8.53 3.52
C ALA A 576 -6.26 9.06 4.91
N VAL A 577 -6.01 8.31 6.00
CA VAL A 577 -6.58 8.57 7.34
C VAL A 577 -5.55 8.96 8.42
N HIS A 578 -4.38 9.46 8.02
CA HIS A 578 -3.32 9.79 8.98
C HIS A 578 -3.45 11.17 9.63
#